data_AF-A0A950TY54-F1
#
_entry.id   AF-A0A950TY54-F1
#
_cell.length_a   1.000
_cell.length_b   1.000
_cell.length_c   1.000
_cell.angle_alpha   90.00
_cell.angle_beta   90.00
_cell.angle_gamma   90.00
#
_symmetry.space_group_name_H-M   'P 1'
#
loop_
_entity.id
_entity.type
_entity.pdbx_description
1 polymer ?
#
loop_
_entity_poly.entity_id
_entity_poly.type
_entity_poly.pdbx_seq_one_letter_code
_entity_poly.pdbx_strand_id
1 'polypeptide(L)'
;MVDLITITESFYACGVASSVYCTRDPAGSVMPDAVFSNIGKLLLATKIYDMHKIAHYVSGGLIVALPGPDEDHNPETKASLTAVLGGRSDIPTEQRMDVARFIEDLTVSNQG
;
A
#
# COMPACT_ATOMS: atom_id res chain seq x y z
N MET A 1 2.05 11.77 -4.39
CA MET A 1 3.08 11.55 -3.35
C MET A 1 2.76 12.34 -2.09
N VAL A 2 2.71 13.68 -2.13
CA VAL A 2 2.36 14.52 -0.95
C VAL A 2 1.00 14.14 -0.36
N ASP A 3 -0.01 13.87 -1.20
CA ASP A 3 -1.34 13.47 -0.71
C ASP A 3 -1.31 12.14 0.04
N LEU A 4 -0.55 11.15 -0.45
CA LEU A 4 -0.39 9.85 0.22
C LEU A 4 0.25 10.03 1.60
N ILE A 5 1.34 10.81 1.66
CA ILE A 5 2.02 11.16 2.93
C ILE A 5 1.06 11.89 3.87
N THR A 6 0.28 12.83 3.35
CA THR A 6 -0.68 13.59 4.14
C THR A 6 -1.72 12.68 4.77
N ILE A 7 -2.28 11.75 3.99
CA ILE A 7 -3.26 10.77 4.50
C ILE A 7 -2.63 9.89 5.59
N THR A 8 -1.45 9.32 5.33
CA THR A 8 -0.78 8.41 6.28
C THR A 8 -0.41 9.11 7.58
N GLU A 9 0.18 10.29 7.50
CA GLU A 9 0.59 11.05 8.68
C GLU A 9 -0.63 11.59 9.45
N SER A 10 -1.75 11.86 8.79
CA SER A 10 -2.95 12.37 9.46
C SER A 10 -3.57 11.36 10.43
N PHE A 11 -3.82 10.12 10.01
CA PHE A 11 -4.40 9.12 10.93
C PHE A 11 -3.37 8.64 11.96
N TYR A 12 -2.08 8.65 11.63
CA TYR A 12 -1.00 8.41 12.59
C TYR A 12 -1.00 9.47 13.69
N ALA A 13 -1.07 10.76 13.31
CA ALA A 13 -1.17 11.87 14.26
C ALA A 13 -2.41 11.77 15.16
N CYS A 14 -3.56 11.31 14.64
CA CYS A 14 -4.73 11.03 15.45
C CYS A 14 -4.48 9.95 16.52
N GLY A 15 -3.74 8.89 16.19
CA GLY A 15 -3.36 7.84 17.15
C GLY A 15 -2.39 8.34 18.23
N VAL A 16 -1.44 9.19 17.86
CA VAL A 16 -0.56 9.86 18.84
C VAL A 16 -1.37 10.78 19.74
N ALA A 17 -2.22 11.63 19.16
CA ALA A 17 -3.08 12.55 19.92
C ALA A 17 -4.01 11.80 20.88
N SER A 18 -4.62 10.69 20.44
CA SER A 18 -5.49 9.89 21.32
C SER A 18 -4.74 9.28 22.50
N SER A 19 -3.48 8.89 22.30
CA SER A 19 -2.62 8.36 23.35
C SER A 19 -2.19 9.45 24.33
N VAL A 20 -1.88 10.66 23.85
CA VAL A 20 -1.43 11.79 24.67
C VAL A 20 -2.58 12.36 25.52
N TYR A 21 -3.77 12.52 24.93
CA TYR A 21 -4.94 13.08 25.60
C TYR A 21 -5.83 12.02 26.28
N CYS A 22 -5.23 10.87 26.62
CA CYS A 22 -5.95 9.78 27.26
C CYS A 22 -6.53 10.17 28.63
N THR A 23 -7.57 9.44 29.05
CA THR A 23 -8.21 9.58 30.36
C THR A 23 -7.90 8.36 31.23
N ARG A 24 -7.58 8.59 32.51
CA ARG A 24 -7.41 7.50 33.49
C ARG A 24 -8.77 7.02 33.99
N ASP A 25 -8.99 5.72 33.95
CA ASP A 25 -10.16 5.08 34.51
C ASP A 25 -10.01 4.86 36.03
N PRO A 26 -11.10 4.90 36.82
CA PRO A 26 -11.05 4.60 38.26
C PRO A 26 -10.47 3.22 38.60
N ALA A 27 -10.56 2.23 37.71
CA ALA A 27 -9.96 0.90 37.88
C ALA A 27 -8.43 0.89 37.63
N GLY A 28 -7.83 2.03 37.31
CA GLY A 28 -6.38 2.18 37.10
C GLY A 28 -5.90 1.94 35.67
N SER A 29 -6.82 1.62 34.73
CA SER A 29 -6.51 1.57 33.31
C SER A 29 -6.47 2.96 32.68
N VAL A 30 -5.95 3.07 31.46
CA VAL A 30 -5.86 4.32 30.71
C VAL A 30 -6.57 4.13 29.39
N MET A 31 -7.60 4.94 29.13
CA MET A 31 -8.38 4.91 27.90
C MET A 31 -7.88 6.02 26.96
N PRO A 32 -7.49 5.70 25.70
CA PRO A 32 -7.19 6.72 24.70
C PRO A 32 -8.37 7.67 24.49
N ASP A 33 -8.10 8.92 24.09
CA ASP A 33 -9.16 9.87 23.77
C ASP A 33 -10.08 9.32 22.67
N ALA A 34 -11.37 9.26 22.96
CA ALA A 34 -12.35 8.63 22.08
C ALA A 34 -12.58 9.43 20.79
N VAL A 35 -12.49 10.77 20.84
CA VAL A 35 -12.71 11.62 19.67
C VAL A 35 -11.58 11.43 18.67
N PHE A 36 -10.32 11.58 19.10
CA PHE A 36 -9.16 11.40 18.22
C PHE A 36 -9.06 9.97 17.70
N SER A 37 -9.36 8.96 18.53
CA SER A 37 -9.37 7.55 18.08
C SER A 37 -10.41 7.31 16.98
N ASN A 38 -11.63 7.82 17.14
CA ASN A 38 -12.70 7.64 16.16
C ASN A 38 -12.45 8.43 14.87
N ILE A 39 -11.92 9.65 14.96
CA ILE A 39 -11.53 10.45 13.79
C ILE A 39 -10.39 9.77 13.02
N GLY A 40 -9.35 9.27 13.70
CA GLY A 40 -8.27 8.52 13.06
C GLY A 40 -8.78 7.30 12.30
N LYS A 41 -9.69 6.53 12.92
CA LYS A 41 -10.38 5.39 12.27
C LYS A 41 -11.17 5.83 11.04
N LEU A 42 -11.97 6.90 11.14
CA LEU A 42 -12.79 7.40 10.04
C LEU A 42 -11.92 7.90 8.87
N LEU A 43 -10.82 8.59 9.15
CA LEU A 43 -9.88 9.07 8.14
C LEU A 43 -9.31 7.89 7.35
N LEU A 44 -8.80 6.85 8.02
CA LEU A 44 -8.32 5.65 7.33
C LEU A 44 -9.43 5.00 6.49
N ALA A 45 -10.60 4.75 7.09
CA ALA A 45 -11.70 4.05 6.44
C ALA A 45 -12.22 4.79 5.19
N THR A 46 -12.17 6.11 5.17
CA THR A 46 -12.65 6.92 4.04
C THR A 46 -11.56 7.21 3.01
N LYS A 47 -10.27 7.11 3.37
CA LYS A 47 -9.15 7.46 2.51
C LYS A 47 -8.33 6.28 1.99
N ILE A 48 -8.60 5.06 2.45
CA ILE A 48 -7.87 3.87 2.01
C ILE A 48 -7.87 3.71 0.47
N TYR A 49 -9.00 3.93 -0.20
CA TYR A 49 -9.08 3.82 -1.65
C TYR A 49 -8.41 5.00 -2.38
N ASP A 50 -8.37 6.19 -1.78
CA ASP A 50 -7.57 7.31 -2.31
C ASP A 50 -6.08 6.96 -2.26
N MET A 51 -5.61 6.29 -1.20
CA MET A 51 -4.23 5.80 -1.09
C MET A 51 -3.92 4.76 -2.19
N HIS A 52 -4.80 3.77 -2.37
CA HIS A 52 -4.63 2.74 -3.41
C HIS A 52 -4.60 3.35 -4.81
N LYS A 53 -5.51 4.30 -5.09
CA LYS A 53 -5.55 5.02 -6.36
C LYS A 53 -4.22 5.74 -6.66
N ILE A 54 -3.62 6.39 -5.67
CA ILE A 54 -2.31 7.04 -5.84
C ILE A 54 -1.22 5.99 -6.11
N ALA A 55 -1.23 4.87 -5.38
CA ALA A 55 -0.27 3.79 -5.59
C ALA A 55 -0.37 3.22 -7.02
N HIS A 56 -1.58 2.94 -7.50
CA HIS A 56 -1.84 2.45 -8.87
C HIS A 56 -1.38 3.44 -9.93
N TYR A 57 -1.66 4.73 -9.72
CA TYR A 57 -1.25 5.79 -10.65
C TYR A 57 0.27 5.84 -10.83
N VAL A 58 1.04 5.66 -9.76
CA VAL A 58 2.51 5.68 -9.81
C VAL A 58 3.09 4.36 -10.34
N SER A 59 2.52 3.23 -9.94
CA SER A 59 3.03 1.90 -10.34
C SER A 59 2.69 1.53 -11.78
N GLY A 60 1.63 2.12 -12.34
CA GLY A 60 1.15 1.82 -13.69
C GLY A 60 0.53 0.42 -13.80
N GLY A 61 0.25 0.00 -15.03
CA GLY A 61 -0.51 -1.24 -15.30
C GLY A 61 0.21 -2.56 -15.00
N LEU A 62 1.52 -2.53 -14.71
CA LEU A 62 2.28 -3.76 -14.49
C LEU A 62 1.77 -4.54 -13.27
N ILE A 63 1.21 -3.86 -12.27
CA ILE A 63 0.65 -4.47 -11.06
C ILE A 63 -0.58 -5.36 -11.32
N VAL A 64 -1.18 -5.33 -12.52
CA VAL A 64 -2.29 -6.21 -12.92
C VAL A 64 -2.02 -6.99 -14.20
N ALA A 65 -0.90 -6.70 -14.88
CA ALA A 65 -0.55 -7.27 -16.18
C ALA A 65 0.80 -8.01 -16.16
N LEU A 66 1.44 -8.16 -14.99
CA LEU A 66 2.67 -8.90 -14.87
C LEU A 66 2.39 -10.41 -15.04
N PRO A 67 3.03 -11.11 -16.00
CA PRO A 67 2.78 -12.52 -16.25
C PRO A 67 3.09 -13.40 -15.04
N GLY A 68 2.21 -14.37 -14.77
CA GLY A 68 2.38 -15.34 -13.69
C GLY A 68 3.51 -16.34 -13.96
N PRO A 69 3.92 -17.14 -12.95
CA PRO A 69 4.95 -18.17 -13.13
C PRO A 69 4.61 -19.16 -14.25
N ASP A 70 3.34 -19.54 -14.38
CA ASP A 70 2.89 -20.49 -15.40
C ASP A 70 2.98 -19.93 -16.82
N GLU A 71 2.87 -18.60 -16.97
CA GLU A 71 2.92 -17.90 -18.25
C GLU A 71 4.37 -17.59 -18.67
N ASP A 72 5.26 -17.35 -17.71
CA ASP A 72 6.70 -17.11 -17.91
C ASP A 72 7.45 -18.37 -18.43
N HIS A 73 6.98 -19.57 -18.04
CA HIS A 73 7.62 -20.83 -18.42
C HIS A 73 7.09 -21.43 -19.73
N ASN A 74 6.17 -20.77 -20.44
CA ASN A 74 5.59 -21.29 -21.67
C ASN A 74 6.62 -21.30 -22.83
N PRO A 75 7.02 -22.49 -23.34
CA PRO A 75 8.01 -22.60 -24.41
C PRO A 75 7.52 -22.08 -25.77
N GLU A 76 6.21 -21.99 -26.00
CA GLU A 76 5.61 -21.53 -27.27
C GLU A 76 5.51 -20.00 -27.38
N THR A 77 5.39 -19.29 -26.25
CA THR A 77 5.27 -17.83 -26.17
C THR A 77 6.46 -17.16 -25.48
N LYS A 78 7.61 -17.86 -25.41
CA LYS A 78 8.79 -17.44 -24.66
C LYS A 78 9.48 -16.21 -25.28
N ALA A 79 8.91 -15.03 -25.08
CA ALA A 79 9.65 -13.78 -25.19
C ALA A 79 10.51 -13.62 -23.94
N SER A 80 11.71 -13.07 -24.05
CA SER A 80 12.48 -12.70 -22.86
C SER A 80 11.72 -11.58 -22.15
N LEU A 81 11.03 -11.88 -21.04
CA LEU A 81 10.35 -10.87 -20.21
C LEU A 81 11.33 -9.76 -19.81
N THR A 82 12.59 -10.12 -19.55
CA THR A 82 13.68 -9.17 -19.30
C THR A 82 13.87 -8.16 -20.44
N ALA A 83 13.68 -8.55 -21.69
CA ALA A 83 13.86 -7.69 -22.85
C ALA A 83 12.70 -6.70 -23.07
N VAL A 84 11.49 -7.01 -22.58
CA VAL A 84 10.28 -6.19 -22.82
C VAL A 84 9.74 -5.49 -21.57
N LEU A 85 10.06 -5.99 -20.38
CA LEU A 85 9.69 -5.41 -19.08
C LEU A 85 10.83 -4.62 -18.43
N GLY A 86 11.97 -4.50 -19.13
CA GLY A 86 13.09 -3.68 -18.70
C GLY A 86 12.68 -2.22 -18.49
N GLY A 87 13.26 -1.60 -17.45
CA GLY A 87 13.06 -0.19 -17.12
C GLY A 87 14.33 0.63 -17.35
N ARG A 88 14.71 1.42 -16.35
CA ARG A 88 15.99 2.14 -16.32
C ARG A 88 17.13 1.11 -16.35
N SER A 89 18.19 1.37 -17.13
CA SER A 89 19.25 0.37 -17.42
C SER A 89 20.11 -0.03 -16.22
N ASP A 90 20.11 0.76 -15.16
CA ASP A 90 20.80 0.52 -13.89
C ASP A 90 19.92 -0.22 -12.86
N ILE A 91 18.66 -0.51 -13.17
CA ILE A 91 17.75 -1.26 -12.30
C ILE A 91 17.53 -2.66 -12.89
N PRO A 92 17.88 -3.74 -12.17
CA PRO A 92 17.58 -5.10 -12.59
C PRO A 92 16.07 -5.32 -12.80
N THR A 93 15.69 -5.96 -13.91
CA THR A 93 14.27 -6.20 -14.24
C THR A 93 13.55 -7.02 -13.16
N GLU A 94 14.24 -7.98 -12.54
CA GLU A 94 13.70 -8.81 -11.45
C GLU A 94 13.23 -7.95 -10.27
N GLN A 95 14.03 -6.98 -9.81
CA GLN A 95 13.64 -6.07 -8.71
C GLN A 95 12.42 -5.22 -9.07
N ARG A 96 12.30 -4.80 -10.34
CA ARG A 96 11.13 -4.09 -10.82
C ARG A 96 9.87 -4.98 -10.78
N MET A 97 10.01 -6.26 -11.14
CA MET A 97 8.93 -7.24 -11.07
C MET A 97 8.50 -7.51 -9.63
N ASP A 98 9.46 -7.67 -8.71
CA ASP A 98 9.17 -7.88 -7.28
C ASP A 98 8.39 -6.71 -6.67
N VAL A 99 8.77 -5.47 -6.98
CA VAL A 99 8.04 -4.28 -6.52
C VAL A 99 6.63 -4.23 -7.12
N ALA A 100 6.48 -4.60 -8.40
CA ALA A 100 5.15 -4.65 -9.02
C ALA A 100 4.24 -5.70 -8.34
N ARG A 101 4.78 -6.89 -8.04
CA ARG A 101 4.07 -7.94 -7.27
C ARG A 101 3.72 -7.49 -5.87
N PHE A 102 4.62 -6.79 -5.19
CA PHE A 102 4.34 -6.27 -3.85
C PHE A 102 3.19 -5.26 -3.84
N ILE A 103 3.13 -4.34 -4.82
CA ILE A 103 2.03 -3.38 -4.91
C ILE A 103 0.72 -4.06 -5.32
N GLU A 104 0.77 -5.03 -6.24
CA GLU A 104 -0.38 -5.89 -6.58
C GLU A 104 -0.96 -6.52 -5.31
N ASP A 105 -0.11 -7.19 -4.52
CA ASP A 105 -0.49 -7.91 -3.32
C ASP A 105 -1.20 -6.99 -2.29
N LEU A 106 -0.65 -5.80 -2.09
CA LEU A 106 -1.20 -4.83 -1.14
C LEU A 106 -2.53 -4.20 -1.55
N THR A 107 -2.84 -4.13 -2.85
CA THR A 107 -3.89 -3.22 -3.33
C THR A 107 -4.96 -3.84 -4.20
N VAL A 108 -4.69 -4.98 -4.85
CA VAL A 108 -5.57 -5.61 -5.85
C VAL A 108 -5.47 -7.14 -5.88
N SER A 109 -4.92 -7.77 -4.84
CA SER A 109 -4.79 -9.23 -4.80
C SER A 109 -6.15 -9.93 -4.66
N ASN A 110 -6.24 -11.15 -5.18
CA ASN A 110 -7.40 -12.03 -4.99
C ASN A 110 -7.47 -12.63 -3.57
N GLN A 111 -6.53 -12.31 -2.67
CA GLN A 111 -6.41 -12.87 -1.32
C GLN A 111 -6.85 -11.86 -0.23
N GLY A 112 -7.80 -10.98 -0.55
CA GLY A 112 -8.39 -10.03 0.40
C GLY A 112 -9.16 -10.68 1.54
#